data_AF-A0ABD1KD29-F1
#
_entry.id   AF-A0ABD1KD29-F1
#
_cell.length_a   1.000
_cell.length_b   1.000
_cell.length_c   1.000
_cell.angle_alpha   90.00
_cell.angle_beta   90.00
_cell.angle_gamma   90.00
#
_symmetry.space_group_name_H-M   'P 1'
#
loop_
_entity.id
_entity.type
_entity.pdbx_description
1 polymer ?
#
loop_
_entity_poly.entity_id
_entity_poly.type
_entity_poly.pdbx_seq_one_letter_code
_entity_poly.pdbx_strand_id
1 'polypeptide(L)'
;MYKVEYGLSSEERSQGSANRRFSDKTPICKWTTSGPRAQPELGQLPDTRRQSSGPAVGQINFAICAGYTDLNNLLSALAKHERSSAHIQHQITLKTFGKCTPINLALDEASRQQVSVHNAKVWENCEILKDLIRATCYLARQELAFRVNNETTESSNRGNYVELLNTFAEKDERLKMHLETSSVFSGTSNRIQNDLILAVSDMVCQDI
;
A
#
# COMPACT_ATOMS: atom_id res chain seq x y z
N MET A 1 -14.95 -36.49 -0.23
CA MET A 1 -16.07 -35.59 0.17
C MET A 1 -15.42 -34.33 0.69
N TYR A 2 -15.43 -33.18 0.02
CA TYR A 2 -16.50 -32.53 -0.72
C TYR A 2 -16.06 -32.08 -2.14
N LYS A 3 -16.99 -32.14 -3.09
CA LYS A 3 -16.89 -31.66 -4.47
C LYS A 3 -17.83 -30.46 -4.57
N VAL A 4 -17.37 -29.33 -5.09
CA VAL A 4 -18.25 -28.20 -5.45
C VAL A 4 -18.15 -28.07 -6.97
N GLU A 5 -19.22 -28.47 -7.66
CA GLU A 5 -19.39 -28.30 -9.10
C GLU A 5 -20.13 -26.98 -9.35
N TYR A 6 -19.52 -26.08 -10.11
CA TYR A 6 -20.20 -24.90 -10.65
C TYR A 6 -20.63 -25.21 -12.08
N GLY A 7 -21.95 -25.31 -12.28
CA GLY A 7 -22.57 -25.47 -13.58
C GLY A 7 -22.50 -24.17 -14.38
N LEU A 8 -21.95 -24.24 -15.59
CA LEU A 8 -22.02 -23.19 -16.60
C LEU A 8 -23.29 -23.40 -17.42
N SER A 9 -24.26 -22.49 -17.28
CA SER A 9 -25.38 -22.37 -18.21
C SER A 9 -24.90 -21.61 -19.44
N SER A 10 -24.85 -22.33 -20.56
CA SER A 10 -24.57 -21.83 -21.90
C SER A 10 -25.78 -21.10 -22.46
N GLU A 11 -25.62 -19.83 -22.83
CA GLU A 11 -26.40 -19.16 -23.86
C GLU A 11 -25.52 -18.11 -24.55
N GLU A 12 -25.15 -18.42 -25.80
CA GLU A 12 -24.46 -17.52 -26.74
C GLU A 12 -25.47 -16.77 -27.62
N ARG A 13 -24.95 -15.70 -28.28
CA ARG A 13 -25.43 -14.98 -29.49
C ARG A 13 -26.44 -13.86 -29.24
N SER A 14 -26.33 -12.67 -29.82
CA SER A 14 -25.57 -12.13 -30.97
C SER A 14 -25.88 -10.61 -30.95
N GLN A 15 -24.97 -9.65 -31.05
CA GLN A 15 -24.34 -9.08 -32.26
C GLN A 15 -24.37 -7.54 -32.07
N GLY A 16 -23.31 -6.81 -32.42
CA GLY A 16 -23.45 -5.35 -32.62
C GLY A 16 -22.26 -4.43 -32.35
N SER A 17 -21.19 -4.57 -33.14
CA SER A 17 -20.46 -3.46 -33.78
C SER A 17 -19.57 -2.46 -33.00
N ALA A 18 -18.37 -2.29 -33.56
CA ALA A 18 -17.56 -1.06 -33.69
C ALA A 18 -16.76 -0.51 -32.49
N ASN A 19 -15.53 -1.02 -32.38
CA ASN A 19 -14.27 -0.27 -32.47
C ASN A 19 -14.23 1.17 -31.89
N ARG A 20 -13.63 1.32 -30.70
CA ARG A 20 -12.75 2.46 -30.39
C ARG A 20 -11.56 1.98 -29.56
N ARG A 21 -10.38 1.98 -30.18
CA ARG A 21 -9.11 2.07 -29.47
C ARG A 21 -9.13 3.36 -28.64
N PHE A 22 -9.18 3.24 -27.32
CA PHE A 22 -8.84 4.34 -26.43
C PHE A 22 -7.62 3.91 -25.63
N SER A 23 -6.55 4.65 -25.86
CA SER A 23 -5.21 4.40 -25.35
C SER A 23 -5.18 4.33 -23.83
N ASP A 24 -4.44 3.34 -23.31
CA ASP A 24 -3.95 3.30 -21.95
C ASP A 24 -3.30 4.64 -21.57
N LYS A 25 -3.98 5.40 -20.70
CA LYS A 25 -3.40 6.51 -19.96
C LYS A 25 -4.00 6.55 -18.57
N THR A 26 -3.65 5.58 -17.73
CA THR A 26 -3.69 5.76 -16.27
C THR A 26 -2.68 6.84 -15.89
N PRO A 27 -3.07 7.88 -15.13
CA PRO A 27 -2.14 8.89 -14.68
C PRO A 27 -1.25 8.28 -13.59
N ILE A 28 -0.02 7.92 -13.95
CA ILE A 28 1.05 7.64 -13.00
C ILE A 28 1.42 8.98 -12.36
N CYS A 29 1.00 9.19 -11.11
CA CYS A 29 1.49 10.28 -10.28
C CYS A 29 3.00 10.15 -10.10
N LYS A 30 3.77 10.94 -10.87
CA LYS A 30 5.22 11.06 -10.72
C LYS A 30 5.52 11.98 -9.54
N TRP A 31 6.10 11.45 -8.48
CA TRP A 31 6.71 12.27 -7.44
C TRP A 31 8.17 12.53 -7.81
N THR A 32 8.49 13.77 -8.17
CA THR A 32 9.86 14.28 -8.25
C THR A 32 10.22 14.89 -6.91
N THR A 33 11.17 14.28 -6.18
CA THR A 33 11.73 14.89 -4.98
C THR A 33 12.83 15.87 -5.39
N SER A 34 12.48 17.16 -5.47
CA SER A 34 13.43 18.27 -5.62
C SER A 34 13.66 18.91 -4.25
N GLY A 35 14.84 18.68 -3.66
CA GLY A 35 15.32 19.32 -2.42
C GLY A 35 16.76 18.87 -2.09
N PRO A 36 17.62 19.76 -1.56
CA PRO A 36 19.07 19.63 -1.69
C PRO A 36 19.65 18.54 -0.77
N ARG A 37 20.56 17.74 -1.36
CA ARG A 37 21.37 16.74 -0.67
C ARG A 37 22.40 17.44 0.21
N ALA A 38 22.20 17.43 1.52
CA ALA A 38 23.24 17.80 2.48
C ALA A 38 24.37 16.75 2.42
N GLN A 39 25.61 17.21 2.20
CA GLN A 39 26.82 16.42 2.34
C GLN A 39 27.17 16.33 3.84
N PRO A 40 27.54 15.16 4.38
CA PRO A 40 28.23 15.11 5.66
C PRO A 40 29.73 15.38 5.44
N GLU A 41 30.26 16.35 6.19
CA GLU A 41 31.68 16.68 6.22
C GLU A 41 32.52 15.52 6.76
N LEU A 42 33.59 15.19 6.04
CA LEU A 42 34.60 14.22 6.42
C LEU A 42 35.48 14.80 7.54
N GLY A 43 35.17 14.46 8.79
CA GLY A 43 36.09 14.61 9.91
C GLY A 43 37.31 13.70 9.72
N GLN A 44 38.49 14.30 9.65
CA GLN A 44 39.77 13.58 9.61
C GLN A 44 40.02 12.90 10.97
N LEU A 45 40.12 11.57 10.98
CA LEU A 45 40.66 10.79 12.11
C LEU A 45 42.10 10.35 11.78
N PRO A 46 42.97 10.20 12.80
CA PRO A 46 44.41 10.26 12.63
C PRO A 46 45.01 9.00 12.00
N ASP A 47 46.03 9.25 11.17
CA ASP A 47 46.90 8.28 10.54
C ASP A 47 47.66 7.47 11.60
N THR A 48 47.20 6.25 11.85
CA THR A 48 47.96 5.26 12.62
C THR A 48 48.54 4.24 11.65
N ARG A 49 49.71 4.60 11.13
CA ARG A 49 50.68 3.68 10.53
C ARG A 49 50.96 2.51 11.50
N ARG A 50 50.21 1.42 11.37
CA ARG A 50 50.70 0.08 11.75
C ARG A 50 51.26 -0.58 10.51
N GLN A 51 52.59 -0.63 10.45
CA GLN A 51 53.30 -1.59 9.61
C GLN A 51 52.88 -2.99 10.05
N SER A 52 52.04 -3.66 9.27
CA SER A 52 51.97 -5.11 9.24
C SER A 52 52.24 -5.55 7.81
N SER A 53 53.37 -6.22 7.65
CA SER A 53 53.77 -6.98 6.47
C SER A 53 52.72 -8.07 6.20
N GLY A 54 51.71 -7.75 5.41
CA GLY A 54 50.74 -8.71 4.87
C GLY A 54 51.32 -9.47 3.67
N PRO A 55 50.92 -10.73 3.44
CA PRO A 55 51.43 -11.49 2.30
C PRO A 55 50.92 -10.89 0.98
N ALA A 56 51.74 -10.98 -0.05
CA ALA A 56 51.53 -10.38 -1.36
C ALA A 56 50.14 -10.74 -1.95
N VAL A 57 49.35 -9.69 -2.22
CA VAL A 57 48.03 -9.69 -2.87
C VAL A 57 48.01 -10.43 -4.23
N GLY A 58 49.17 -10.71 -4.83
CA GLY A 58 49.31 -11.40 -6.12
C GLY A 58 48.97 -12.90 -6.13
N GLN A 59 48.98 -13.61 -4.99
CA GLN A 59 48.74 -15.06 -4.98
C GLN A 59 47.26 -15.46 -4.85
N ILE A 60 46.42 -14.57 -4.32
CA ILE A 60 45.03 -14.89 -3.99
C ILE A 60 44.11 -14.78 -5.22
N ASN A 61 44.40 -13.85 -6.14
CA ASN A 61 43.65 -13.69 -7.39
C ASN A 61 43.92 -14.78 -8.43
N PHE A 62 45.06 -15.49 -8.35
CA PHE A 62 45.41 -16.50 -9.33
C PHE A 62 44.47 -17.71 -9.25
N ALA A 63 44.16 -18.19 -8.04
CA ALA A 63 43.39 -19.42 -7.85
C ALA A 63 41.91 -19.37 -8.28
N ILE A 64 41.35 -18.18 -8.51
CA ILE A 64 39.95 -18.03 -8.94
C ILE A 64 39.83 -18.07 -10.48
N CYS A 65 40.90 -17.73 -11.24
CA CYS A 65 40.88 -17.68 -12.70
C CYS A 65 41.93 -18.57 -13.41
N ALA A 66 42.96 -19.05 -12.71
CA ALA A 66 44.02 -19.88 -13.26
C ALA A 66 44.37 -20.99 -12.24
N GLY A 67 44.13 -22.24 -12.61
CA GLY A 67 44.31 -23.40 -11.72
C GLY A 67 45.73 -23.56 -11.16
N TYR A 68 45.90 -24.52 -10.25
CA TYR A 68 47.20 -24.81 -9.63
C TYR A 68 48.11 -25.61 -10.57
N THR A 69 49.32 -25.13 -10.81
CA THR A 69 50.32 -25.78 -11.67
C THR A 69 51.38 -26.58 -10.89
N ASP A 70 51.39 -26.48 -9.55
CA ASP A 70 52.32 -27.20 -8.68
C ASP A 70 51.56 -28.11 -7.71
N LEU A 71 51.54 -29.41 -8.03
CA LEU A 71 50.85 -30.45 -7.27
C LEU A 71 51.50 -30.74 -5.92
N ASN A 72 52.79 -30.43 -5.74
CA ASN A 72 53.50 -30.70 -4.48
C ASN A 72 53.04 -29.76 -3.36
N ASN A 73 52.59 -28.55 -3.70
CA ASN A 73 52.12 -27.54 -2.76
C ASN A 73 50.59 -27.47 -2.64
N LEU A 74 49.88 -28.38 -3.29
CA LEU A 74 48.42 -28.39 -3.37
C LEU A 74 47.75 -28.44 -1.98
N LEU A 75 48.25 -29.29 -1.07
CA LEU A 75 47.66 -29.42 0.28
C LEU A 75 47.78 -28.12 1.08
N SER A 76 48.94 -27.47 1.01
CA SER A 76 49.17 -26.17 1.66
C SER A 76 48.33 -25.07 1.03
N ALA A 77 48.16 -25.11 -0.30
CA ALA A 77 47.31 -24.16 -1.02
C ALA A 77 45.82 -24.35 -0.69
N LEU A 78 45.34 -25.58 -0.62
CA LEU A 78 43.97 -25.91 -0.25
C LEU A 78 43.66 -25.49 1.19
N ALA A 79 44.55 -25.80 2.13
CA ALA A 79 44.39 -25.40 3.52
C ALA A 79 44.41 -23.87 3.72
N LYS A 80 45.12 -23.13 2.84
CA LYS A 80 45.08 -21.65 2.80
C LYS A 80 43.79 -21.14 2.17
N HIS A 81 43.33 -21.77 1.09
CA HIS A 81 42.08 -21.44 0.40
C HIS A 81 40.86 -21.67 1.30
N GLU A 82 40.78 -22.80 2.01
CA GLU A 82 39.67 -23.12 2.90
C GLU A 82 39.51 -22.09 4.03
N ARG A 83 40.63 -21.54 4.54
CA ARG A 83 40.64 -20.47 5.54
C ARG A 83 40.57 -19.07 4.94
N SER A 84 40.55 -18.96 3.61
CA SER A 84 40.49 -17.66 2.94
C SER A 84 39.12 -17.02 3.15
N SER A 85 39.10 -15.69 3.23
CA SER A 85 37.86 -14.92 3.35
C SER A 85 36.92 -15.17 2.15
N ALA A 86 37.47 -15.40 0.95
CA ALA A 86 36.68 -15.72 -0.24
C ALA A 86 35.92 -17.05 -0.09
N HIS A 87 36.60 -18.12 0.33
CA HIS A 87 35.95 -19.43 0.56
C HIS A 87 34.84 -19.33 1.60
N ILE A 88 35.15 -18.69 2.75
CA ILE A 88 34.18 -18.50 3.83
C ILE A 88 32.98 -17.69 3.35
N GLN A 89 33.21 -16.59 2.62
CA GLN A 89 32.14 -15.73 2.10
C GLN A 89 31.25 -16.48 1.10
N HIS A 90 31.83 -17.23 0.16
CA HIS A 90 31.06 -18.02 -0.79
C HIS A 90 30.29 -19.16 -0.11
N GLN A 91 30.88 -19.80 0.90
CA GLN A 91 30.19 -20.83 1.66
C GLN A 91 29.02 -20.24 2.48
N ILE A 92 29.18 -19.04 3.04
CA ILE A 92 28.08 -18.29 3.67
C ILE A 92 27.01 -17.97 2.64
N THR A 93 27.35 -17.36 1.51
CA THR A 93 26.41 -17.02 0.43
C THR A 93 25.65 -18.25 -0.05
N LEU A 94 26.31 -19.38 -0.25
CA LEU A 94 25.66 -20.63 -0.65
C LEU A 94 24.73 -21.15 0.44
N LYS A 95 25.15 -21.14 1.71
CA LYS A 95 24.34 -21.59 2.84
C LYS A 95 23.15 -20.67 3.14
N THR A 96 23.22 -19.39 2.79
CA THR A 96 22.14 -18.41 2.98
C THR A 96 21.30 -18.17 1.73
N PHE A 97 21.73 -18.70 0.57
CA PHE A 97 20.98 -18.65 -0.68
C PHE A 97 19.58 -19.25 -0.49
N GLY A 98 18.55 -18.47 -0.84
CA GLY A 98 17.14 -18.87 -0.70
C GLY A 98 16.58 -18.84 0.73
N LYS A 99 17.39 -18.57 1.76
CA LYS A 99 16.91 -18.42 3.16
C LYS A 99 16.44 -17.02 3.48
N CYS A 100 16.99 -16.01 2.81
CA CYS A 100 16.57 -14.62 2.95
C CYS A 100 15.75 -14.22 1.73
N THR A 101 14.55 -13.70 1.96
CA THR A 101 13.73 -13.09 0.90
C THR A 101 14.55 -11.93 0.29
N PRO A 102 14.76 -11.90 -1.03
CA PRO A 102 15.40 -10.77 -1.68
C PRO A 102 14.65 -9.48 -1.36
N ILE A 103 15.38 -8.38 -1.15
CA ILE A 103 14.81 -7.09 -0.78
C ILE A 103 13.69 -6.67 -1.75
N ASN A 104 13.88 -6.89 -3.05
CA ASN A 104 12.87 -6.58 -4.06
C ASN A 104 11.55 -7.34 -3.82
N LEU A 105 11.62 -8.64 -3.53
CA LEU A 105 10.43 -9.44 -3.28
C LEU A 105 9.72 -9.01 -1.98
N ALA A 106 10.49 -8.65 -0.94
CA ALA A 106 9.94 -8.13 0.30
C ALA A 106 9.25 -6.76 0.09
N LEU A 107 9.83 -5.89 -0.74
CA LEU A 107 9.23 -4.60 -1.10
C LEU A 107 7.97 -4.77 -1.95
N ASP A 108 7.97 -5.70 -2.90
CA ASP A 108 6.80 -6.03 -3.72
C ASP A 108 5.66 -6.57 -2.86
N GLU A 109 5.97 -7.47 -1.93
CA GLU A 109 4.98 -8.02 -0.99
C GLU A 109 4.42 -6.93 -0.07
N ALA A 110 5.27 -6.09 0.51
CA ALA A 110 4.85 -4.97 1.34
C ALA A 110 3.96 -3.99 0.54
N SER A 111 4.34 -3.68 -0.70
CA SER A 111 3.55 -2.80 -1.58
C SER A 111 2.17 -3.39 -1.86
N ARG A 112 2.11 -4.70 -2.15
CA ARG A 112 0.85 -5.41 -2.40
C ARG A 112 -0.05 -5.45 -1.15
N GLN A 113 0.54 -5.63 0.04
CA GLN A 113 -0.18 -5.56 1.31
C GLN A 113 -0.74 -4.16 1.56
N GLN A 114 0.04 -3.10 1.32
CA GLN A 114 -0.40 -1.72 1.46
C GLN A 114 -1.58 -1.39 0.53
N VAL A 115 -1.51 -1.81 -0.73
CA VAL A 115 -2.62 -1.67 -1.69
C VAL A 115 -3.86 -2.41 -1.19
N SER A 116 -3.70 -3.63 -0.67
CA SER A 116 -4.83 -4.41 -0.13
C SER A 116 -5.50 -3.71 1.05
N VAL A 117 -4.72 -3.21 2.01
CA VAL A 117 -5.24 -2.49 3.18
C VAL A 117 -5.93 -1.20 2.77
N HIS A 118 -5.32 -0.44 1.85
CA HIS A 118 -5.91 0.79 1.32
C HIS A 118 -7.25 0.52 0.64
N ASN A 119 -7.33 -0.49 -0.24
CA ASN A 119 -8.56 -0.84 -0.94
C ASN A 119 -9.67 -1.29 0.02
N ALA A 120 -9.32 -2.04 1.07
CA ALA A 120 -10.27 -2.40 2.12
C ALA A 120 -10.84 -1.16 2.82
N LYS A 121 -10.00 -0.15 3.10
CA LYS A 121 -10.46 1.11 3.71
C LYS A 121 -11.31 1.94 2.77
N VAL A 122 -10.95 2.00 1.48
CA VAL A 122 -11.76 2.67 0.45
C VAL A 122 -13.14 2.02 0.37
N TRP A 123 -13.21 0.69 0.38
CA TRP A 123 -14.48 -0.02 0.35
C TRP A 123 -15.34 0.30 1.58
N GLU A 124 -14.75 0.27 2.79
CA GLU A 124 -15.46 0.61 4.02
C GLU A 124 -16.01 2.05 3.99
N ASN A 125 -15.20 3.01 3.52
CA ASN A 125 -15.61 4.40 3.37
C ASN A 125 -16.74 4.55 2.33
N CYS A 126 -16.71 3.79 1.24
CA CYS A 126 -17.78 3.78 0.24
C CYS A 126 -19.09 3.26 0.84
N GLU A 127 -19.06 2.22 1.66
CA GLU A 127 -20.26 1.74 2.35
C GLU A 127 -20.82 2.82 3.30
N ILE A 128 -19.96 3.58 4.00
CA ILE A 128 -20.42 4.68 4.87
C ILE A 128 -21.09 5.74 4.01
N LEU A 129 -20.44 6.14 2.92
CA LEU A 129 -20.96 7.16 2.02
C LEU A 129 -22.34 6.79 1.47
N LYS A 130 -22.59 5.51 1.16
CA LYS A 130 -23.91 5.02 0.76
C LYS A 130 -24.97 5.28 1.82
N ASP A 131 -24.67 5.08 3.09
CA ASP A 131 -25.60 5.35 4.19
C ASP A 131 -25.86 6.85 4.37
N LEU A 132 -24.82 7.68 4.25
CA LEU A 132 -24.97 9.14 4.28
C LEU A 132 -25.85 9.63 3.12
N ILE A 133 -25.66 9.10 1.92
CA ILE A 133 -26.49 9.41 0.74
C ILE A 133 -27.93 8.93 0.97
N ARG A 134 -28.14 7.71 1.50
CA ARG A 134 -29.49 7.20 1.83
C ARG A 134 -30.22 8.11 2.80
N ALA A 135 -29.55 8.57 3.86
CA ALA A 135 -30.12 9.50 4.82
C ALA A 135 -30.47 10.84 4.14
N THR A 136 -29.57 11.34 3.28
CA THR A 136 -29.80 12.60 2.54
C THR A 136 -31.01 12.49 1.62
N CYS A 137 -31.07 11.43 0.80
CA CYS A 137 -32.20 11.17 -0.09
C CYS A 137 -33.51 10.94 0.67
N TYR A 138 -33.47 10.28 1.82
CA TYR A 138 -34.66 10.09 2.66
C TYR A 138 -35.24 11.43 3.10
N LEU A 139 -34.41 12.32 3.65
CA LEU A 139 -34.86 13.64 4.09
C LEU A 139 -35.37 14.48 2.93
N ALA A 140 -34.67 14.48 1.79
CA ALA A 140 -35.11 15.16 0.58
C ALA A 140 -36.49 14.67 0.12
N ARG A 141 -36.69 13.34 0.06
CA ARG A 141 -37.95 12.72 -0.36
C ARG A 141 -39.11 12.97 0.60
N GLN A 142 -38.83 13.17 1.88
CA GLN A 142 -39.84 13.49 2.89
C GLN A 142 -40.02 14.99 3.08
N GLU A 143 -39.31 15.83 2.31
CA GLU A 143 -39.30 17.29 2.45
C GLU A 143 -38.95 17.77 3.87
N LEU A 144 -38.12 16.98 4.57
CA LEU A 144 -37.69 17.29 5.92
C LEU A 144 -36.48 18.21 5.91
N ALA A 145 -36.49 19.21 6.78
CA ALA A 145 -35.33 20.07 6.99
C ALA A 145 -34.12 19.25 7.44
N PHE A 146 -32.98 19.45 6.79
CA PHE A 146 -31.74 18.74 7.13
C PHE A 146 -31.13 19.21 8.47
N ARG A 147 -31.34 20.49 8.82
CA ARG A 147 -30.79 21.16 10.00
C ARG A 147 -31.89 21.88 10.78
N VAL A 148 -31.72 21.94 12.10
CA VAL A 148 -32.40 22.92 12.98
C VAL A 148 -31.35 23.95 13.39
N ASN A 149 -31.74 25.22 13.42
CA ASN A 149 -30.89 26.42 13.43
C ASN A 149 -29.89 26.55 14.61
N ASN A 150 -29.80 25.57 15.52
CA ASN A 150 -28.96 25.61 16.70
C ASN A 150 -28.08 24.33 16.77
N GLU A 151 -26.85 24.43 16.25
CA GLU A 151 -25.90 23.31 16.11
C GLU A 151 -25.00 23.11 17.33
N THR A 152 -25.38 23.66 18.49
CA THR A 152 -24.64 23.38 19.72
C THR A 152 -24.77 21.91 20.07
N THR A 153 -23.64 21.28 20.43
CA THR A 153 -23.54 19.85 20.77
C THR A 153 -24.41 19.45 21.97
N GLU A 154 -24.90 20.42 22.73
CA GLU A 154 -25.79 20.22 23.88
C GLU A 154 -27.27 20.50 23.58
N SER A 155 -27.61 20.81 22.33
CA SER A 155 -29.00 21.00 21.95
C SER A 155 -29.74 19.66 21.95
N SER A 156 -30.95 19.63 22.51
CA SER A 156 -31.84 18.48 22.50
C SER A 156 -32.27 18.04 21.09
N ASN A 157 -31.97 18.84 20.06
CA ASN A 157 -32.33 18.58 18.68
C ASN A 157 -31.13 18.85 17.78
N ARG A 158 -30.32 17.81 17.57
CA ARG A 158 -29.07 17.84 16.77
C ARG A 158 -29.33 17.91 15.26
N GLY A 159 -30.59 18.09 14.85
CA GLY A 159 -31.03 18.13 13.46
C GLY A 159 -31.40 16.75 12.91
N ASN A 160 -32.38 16.72 12.00
CA ASN A 160 -32.96 15.48 11.48
C ASN A 160 -31.92 14.56 10.81
N TYR A 161 -30.89 15.14 10.16
CA TYR A 161 -29.84 14.35 9.52
C TYR A 161 -28.98 13.58 10.53
N VAL A 162 -28.54 14.25 11.60
CA VAL A 162 -27.71 13.60 12.62
C VAL A 162 -28.50 12.53 13.35
N GLU A 163 -29.74 12.81 13.74
CA GLU A 163 -30.59 11.83 14.41
C GLU A 163 -30.91 10.63 13.52
N LEU A 164 -31.19 10.85 12.23
CA LEU A 164 -31.42 9.75 11.29
C LEU A 164 -30.18 8.86 11.12
N LEU A 165 -28.98 9.45 11.07
CA LEU A 165 -27.74 8.68 11.04
C LEU A 165 -27.51 7.90 12.33
N ASN A 166 -27.84 8.46 13.49
CA ASN A 166 -27.79 7.72 14.76
C ASN A 166 -28.76 6.53 14.73
N THR A 167 -29.96 6.68 14.18
CA THR A 167 -30.90 5.55 14.00
C THR A 167 -30.35 4.48 13.05
N PHE A 168 -29.62 4.86 11.99
CA PHE A 168 -28.95 3.89 11.13
C PHE A 168 -27.83 3.16 11.89
N ALA A 169 -27.07 3.89 12.71
CA ALA A 169 -25.99 3.38 13.53
C ALA A 169 -26.46 2.40 14.63
N GLU A 170 -27.72 2.44 15.07
CA GLU A 170 -28.29 1.44 15.97
C GLU A 170 -28.28 0.02 15.37
N LYS A 171 -28.31 -0.08 14.04
CA LYS A 171 -28.35 -1.36 13.31
C LYS A 171 -27.05 -1.67 12.55
N ASP A 172 -26.24 -0.66 12.27
CA ASP A 172 -24.95 -0.79 11.58
C ASP A 172 -23.80 -0.33 12.48
N GLU A 173 -23.12 -1.31 13.09
CA GLU A 173 -21.98 -1.07 13.97
C GLU A 173 -20.80 -0.39 13.25
N ARG A 174 -20.63 -0.63 11.95
CA ARG A 174 -19.57 0.02 11.15
C ARG A 174 -19.89 1.51 10.97
N LEU A 175 -21.14 1.86 10.72
CA LEU A 175 -21.57 3.26 10.70
C LEU A 175 -21.40 3.90 12.07
N LYS A 176 -21.81 3.23 13.15
CA LYS A 176 -21.64 3.70 14.52
C LYS A 176 -20.18 4.02 14.85
N MET A 177 -19.29 3.05 14.62
CA MET A 177 -17.86 3.20 14.85
C MET A 177 -17.29 4.37 14.03
N HIS A 178 -17.72 4.51 12.78
CA HIS A 178 -17.31 5.64 11.93
C HIS A 178 -17.72 6.99 12.50
N LEU A 179 -18.97 7.12 12.97
CA LEU A 179 -19.48 8.37 13.55
C LEU A 179 -18.74 8.76 14.85
N GLU A 180 -18.30 7.78 15.63
CA GLU A 180 -17.59 8.00 16.90
C GLU A 180 -16.09 8.26 16.72
N THR A 181 -15.45 7.60 15.75
CA THR A 181 -13.97 7.55 15.66
C THR A 181 -13.36 8.39 14.54
N SER A 182 -14.14 8.74 13.50
CA SER A 182 -13.60 9.36 12.30
C SER A 182 -13.39 10.88 12.46
N SER A 183 -12.13 11.32 12.37
CA SER A 183 -11.76 12.74 12.45
C SER A 183 -11.59 13.42 11.09
N VAL A 184 -11.16 12.68 10.07
CA VAL A 184 -10.87 13.25 8.72
C VAL A 184 -12.11 13.28 7.84
N PHE A 185 -12.89 12.20 7.85
CA PHE A 185 -14.16 12.08 7.14
C PHE A 185 -15.27 11.95 8.18
N SER A 186 -15.74 13.06 8.74
CA SER A 186 -16.83 13.04 9.72
C SER A 186 -18.16 13.16 8.99
N GLY A 187 -18.92 12.06 8.91
CA GLY A 187 -20.20 12.01 8.17
C GLY A 187 -21.27 13.01 8.64
N THR A 188 -21.12 13.59 9.84
CA THR A 188 -21.97 14.62 10.44
C THR A 188 -21.45 16.04 10.27
N SER A 189 -20.27 16.22 9.65
CA SER A 189 -19.71 17.54 9.39
C SER A 189 -20.60 18.36 8.46
N ASN A 190 -20.70 19.66 8.75
CA ASN A 190 -21.51 20.57 7.96
C ASN A 190 -21.11 20.60 6.49
N ARG A 191 -19.81 20.52 6.21
CA ARG A 191 -19.28 20.52 4.85
C ARG A 191 -19.75 19.29 4.08
N ILE A 192 -19.57 18.10 4.66
CA ILE A 192 -19.95 16.83 4.02
C ILE A 192 -21.46 16.77 3.79
N GLN A 193 -22.27 17.19 4.78
CA GLN A 193 -23.71 17.24 4.61
C GLN A 193 -24.13 18.18 3.47
N ASN A 194 -23.53 19.37 3.36
CA ASN A 194 -23.85 20.31 2.30
C ASN A 194 -23.41 19.77 0.93
N ASP A 195 -22.23 19.15 0.83
CA ASP A 195 -21.74 18.52 -0.40
C ASP A 195 -22.70 17.41 -0.87
N LEU A 196 -23.22 16.60 0.06
CA LEU A 196 -24.21 15.56 -0.25
C LEU A 196 -25.55 16.15 -0.71
N ILE A 197 -26.04 17.20 -0.06
CA ILE A 197 -27.28 17.89 -0.46
C ILE A 197 -27.16 18.43 -1.88
N LEU A 198 -26.04 19.09 -2.20
CA LEU A 198 -25.76 19.61 -3.54
C LEU A 198 -25.69 18.49 -4.57
N ALA A 199 -24.96 17.41 -4.28
CA ALA A 199 -24.84 16.28 -5.20
C ALA A 199 -26.20 15.61 -5.47
N VAL A 200 -27.04 15.43 -4.45
CA VAL A 200 -28.40 14.89 -4.64
C VAL A 200 -29.28 15.86 -5.42
N SER A 201 -29.19 17.17 -5.13
CA SER A 201 -29.93 18.20 -5.87
C SER A 201 -29.55 18.20 -7.36
N ASP A 202 -28.27 18.12 -7.68
CA ASP A 202 -27.78 18.11 -9.06
C ASP A 202 -28.28 16.88 -9.83
N MET A 203 -28.31 15.69 -9.21
CA MET A 203 -28.85 14.48 -9.83
C MET A 203 -30.35 14.62 -10.10
N VAL A 204 -31.13 15.11 -9.12
CA VAL A 204 -32.57 15.32 -9.28
C VAL A 204 -32.87 16.34 -10.38
N CYS A 205 -32.10 17.43 -10.46
CA CYS A 205 -32.27 18.43 -11.51
C CYS A 205 -31.86 17.95 -12.91
N GLN A 206 -31.02 16.91 -13.03
CA GLN A 206 -30.66 16.30 -14.32
C GLN A 206 -31.73 15.34 -14.85
N ASP A 207 -32.56 14.79 -13.96
CA ASP A 207 -33.62 13.83 -14.29
C ASP A 207 -34.97 14.49 -14.65
N ILE A 208 -35.06 15.82 -14.57
CA ILE A 208 -36.23 16.65 -14.92
C ILE A 208 -36.03 17.28 -16.30
#